data_AF-A0A345XNV7-F1
#
_entry.id   AF-A0A345XNV7-F1
#
_cell.length_a   1.000
_cell.length_b   1.000
_cell.length_c   1.000
_cell.angle_alpha   90.00
_cell.angle_beta   90.00
_cell.angle_gamma   90.00
#
_symmetry.space_group_name_H-M   'P 1'
#
loop_
_entity.id
_entity.type
_entity.pdbx_description
1 polymer ?
#
loop_
_entity_poly.entity_id
_entity_poly.type
_entity_poly.pdbx_seq_one_letter_code
_entity_poly.pdbx_strand_id
1 'polypeptide(L)'
;MPGDAGGAQAVTGTEAARTVRWALAESADGRALVCQLDARGAPAGPVRAEESVAAAVRARPEVGRWVWRSTAAVYPRLLAAGLRVPRCYDAEAAEALLLGHEGRGGEPRSLPAAWARLHRLEVPEDPPPASHEADPQPSLFEAGPVPLPEGVDPMAALLEVYAAQLARTEAAGHPGRMRLLLAGESAGTLVAAEMGRAGVPWRADVHRALLDELLGERYAGGGEPRRLAELAAEVSRAFGPDVRVRPDLPADILRAFSRAGIALSSTRAWELRKVDHPAVEPLLRYKKLYRLYTAHGWSWLRSWVHDGRFRAEYLPGGTVSGRWTTNGGGALQIPKVVRRAVVADPGWRLVVADADQMEPRVLAAVSRDPGLMEVAGSGRDLYSVLSERAFSGDRDQAKLALLGAVYGQTSGDGLRHLAALRRRFPAAVDYVDEAARAGEEGRLVRTWLGRTCPPLVSRADDGHAYEPPPGGPDGADGPDGEQEGPDAAGSPYGAGPGARARGRFTRNFVVQGSAADWAVLMLAALRQELAGMRAELVFFQHDEVIVHCPAEEAERVTEAVRAAGERAGVAAFGTTPVRFAFTTAVVDCYADAK
;
A
#
# COMPACT_ATOMS: atom_id res chain seq x y z
N MET A 1 58.41 -6.18 8.64
CA MET A 1 59.22 -5.25 7.82
C MET A 1 59.93 -6.07 6.75
N PRO A 2 59.87 -5.74 5.46
CA PRO A 2 59.04 -4.74 4.72
C PRO A 2 58.02 -5.49 3.79
N GLY A 3 57.09 -4.93 3.03
CA GLY A 3 56.77 -3.56 2.59
C GLY A 3 56.28 -3.61 1.12
N ASP A 4 55.27 -2.79 0.80
CA ASP A 4 54.77 -2.37 -0.54
C ASP A 4 53.86 -3.31 -1.38
N ALA A 5 52.84 -2.83 -2.11
CA ALA A 5 52.31 -1.48 -2.33
C ALA A 5 50.86 -1.55 -2.89
N GLY A 6 50.17 -0.41 -2.84
CA GLY A 6 48.75 -0.22 -3.10
C GLY A 6 48.24 -0.60 -4.49
N GLY A 7 47.03 -1.15 -4.50
CA GLY A 7 46.12 -1.15 -5.64
C GLY A 7 44.92 -0.27 -5.33
N ALA A 8 45.08 1.05 -5.46
CA ALA A 8 43.94 1.97 -5.49
C ALA A 8 43.17 1.72 -6.80
N GLN A 9 42.14 0.87 -6.75
CA GLN A 9 41.22 0.71 -7.87
C GLN A 9 40.43 2.01 -8.05
N ALA A 10 40.60 2.61 -9.23
CA ALA A 10 39.85 3.76 -9.68
C ALA A 10 38.35 3.46 -9.64
N VAL A 11 37.65 4.17 -8.75
CA VAL A 11 36.18 4.20 -8.70
C VAL A 11 35.70 4.81 -10.02
N THR A 12 35.04 4.00 -10.84
CA THR A 12 34.41 4.46 -12.08
C THR A 12 33.35 5.52 -11.78
N GLY A 13 33.22 6.53 -12.64
CA GLY A 13 32.41 7.74 -12.40
C GLY A 13 30.93 7.51 -12.05
N THR A 14 30.39 6.31 -12.28
CA THR A 14 29.03 5.91 -11.94
C THR A 14 28.86 5.50 -10.46
N GLU A 15 29.92 5.01 -9.80
CA GLU A 15 29.89 4.73 -8.36
C GLU A 15 30.14 5.97 -7.50
N ALA A 16 30.94 6.92 -7.99
CA ALA A 16 31.17 8.20 -7.30
C ALA A 16 29.90 9.05 -7.18
N ALA A 17 29.00 9.00 -8.17
CA ALA A 17 27.68 9.65 -8.10
C ALA A 17 26.73 8.99 -7.06
N ARG A 18 27.00 7.74 -6.65
CA ARG A 18 26.15 7.02 -5.68
C ARG A 18 26.38 7.44 -4.22
N THR A 19 27.42 8.22 -3.92
CA THR A 19 27.82 8.56 -2.54
C THR A 19 27.60 10.01 -2.14
N VAL A 20 27.38 10.94 -3.08
CA VAL A 20 27.15 12.35 -2.76
C VAL A 20 25.76 12.54 -2.13
N ARG A 21 25.74 13.08 -0.92
CA ARG A 21 24.53 13.31 -0.12
C ARG A 21 24.44 14.78 0.27
N TRP A 22 23.24 15.34 0.25
CA TRP A 22 22.98 16.70 0.69
C TRP A 22 21.73 16.76 1.54
N ALA A 23 21.78 17.53 2.62
CA ALA A 23 20.61 17.96 3.35
C ALA A 23 20.01 19.20 2.69
N LEU A 24 18.67 19.28 2.70
CA LEU A 24 17.89 20.42 2.25
C LEU A 24 16.81 20.73 3.28
N ALA A 25 16.80 21.98 3.74
CA ALA A 25 15.75 22.55 4.58
C ALA A 25 15.26 23.87 3.98
N GLU A 26 14.10 24.35 4.41
CA GLU A 26 13.56 25.65 4.01
C GLU A 26 13.56 26.60 5.19
N SER A 27 13.98 27.84 4.95
CA SER A 27 13.88 28.92 5.92
C SER A 27 12.50 29.59 5.84
N ALA A 28 12.16 30.36 6.88
CA ALA A 28 10.86 31.03 6.99
C ALA A 28 10.59 32.05 5.86
N ASP A 29 11.63 32.58 5.23
CA ASP A 29 11.57 33.49 4.07
C ASP A 29 11.49 32.75 2.72
N GLY A 30 11.37 31.42 2.72
CA GLY A 30 11.18 30.59 1.52
C GLY A 30 12.47 30.23 0.77
N ARG A 31 13.65 30.58 1.30
CA ARG A 31 14.94 30.16 0.75
C ARG A 31 15.23 28.70 1.08
N ALA A 32 16.04 28.05 0.23
CA ALA A 32 16.51 26.70 0.51
C ALA A 32 17.89 26.73 1.18
N LEU A 33 17.98 26.16 2.37
CA LEU A 33 19.24 25.90 3.06
C LEU A 33 19.75 24.53 2.63
N VAL A 34 21.02 24.44 2.25
CA VAL A 34 21.64 23.18 1.83
C VAL A 34 22.99 22.94 2.50
N CYS A 35 23.25 21.70 2.88
CA CYS A 35 24.50 21.27 3.51
C CYS A 35 24.98 19.94 2.90
N GLN A 36 26.24 19.88 2.49
CA GLN A 36 26.84 18.63 2.00
C GLN A 36 27.02 17.67 3.17
N LEU A 37 26.75 16.39 2.95
CA LEU A 37 26.92 15.33 3.94
C LEU A 37 28.00 14.34 3.51
N ASP A 38 28.74 13.81 4.46
CA ASP A 38 29.69 12.72 4.23
C ASP A 38 28.98 11.35 4.10
N ALA A 39 29.77 10.29 3.91
CA ALA A 39 29.25 8.92 3.79
C ALA A 39 28.54 8.41 5.05
N ARG A 40 28.85 9.00 6.22
CA ARG A 40 28.23 8.70 7.52
C ARG A 40 27.01 9.57 7.79
N GLY A 41 26.72 10.55 6.93
CA GLY A 41 25.59 11.47 7.08
C GLY A 41 25.90 12.70 7.94
N ALA A 42 27.16 12.94 8.30
CA ALA A 42 27.57 14.13 9.05
C ALA A 42 27.79 15.34 8.11
N PRO A 43 27.57 16.58 8.58
CA PRO A 43 27.88 17.78 7.82
C PRO A 43 29.35 17.81 7.37
N ALA A 44 29.57 17.95 6.07
CA ALA A 44 30.89 17.95 5.42
C ALA A 44 31.27 19.33 4.84
N GLY A 45 30.44 20.35 5.02
CA GLY A 45 30.67 21.69 4.52
C GLY A 45 29.72 22.73 5.13
N PRO A 46 29.92 24.02 4.82
CA PRO A 46 29.08 25.09 5.35
C PRO A 46 27.65 24.99 4.81
N VAL A 47 26.68 25.44 5.62
CA VAL A 47 25.30 25.65 5.15
C VAL A 47 25.30 26.81 4.15
N ARG A 48 24.65 26.60 3.01
CA ARG A 48 24.50 27.63 1.95
C ARG A 48 23.02 27.89 1.73
N ALA A 49 22.68 29.16 1.46
CA ALA A 49 21.31 29.57 1.15
C ALA A 49 21.15 29.79 -0.35
N GLU A 50 20.24 29.05 -0.96
CA GLU A 50 19.83 29.14 -2.36
C GLU A 50 18.48 29.86 -2.47
N GLU A 51 18.19 30.44 -3.63
CA GLU A 51 16.96 31.22 -3.85
C GLU A 51 15.69 30.38 -3.67
N SER A 52 15.74 29.09 -4.01
CA SER A 52 14.62 28.17 -3.88
C SER A 52 15.10 26.72 -3.85
N VAL A 53 14.23 25.80 -3.45
CA VAL A 53 14.49 24.36 -3.51
C VAL A 53 14.85 23.92 -4.94
N ALA A 54 14.13 24.43 -5.95
CA ALA A 54 14.40 24.10 -7.34
C ALA A 54 15.78 24.61 -7.81
N ALA A 55 16.19 25.81 -7.40
CA ALA A 55 17.53 26.32 -7.68
C ALA A 55 18.61 25.46 -7.01
N ALA A 56 18.40 25.07 -5.76
CA ALA A 56 19.33 24.23 -5.00
C ALA A 56 19.57 22.87 -5.66
N VAL A 57 18.51 22.21 -6.12
CA VAL A 57 18.57 20.91 -6.82
C VAL A 57 19.19 21.05 -8.20
N ARG A 58 18.80 22.08 -8.97
CA ARG A 58 19.34 22.31 -10.33
C ARG A 58 20.86 22.58 -10.32
N ALA A 59 21.34 23.28 -9.30
CA ALA A 59 22.76 23.59 -9.15
C ALA A 59 23.63 22.36 -8.79
N ARG A 60 23.04 21.22 -8.45
CA ARG A 60 23.74 20.03 -7.93
C ARG A 60 23.26 18.72 -8.57
N PRO A 61 23.43 18.55 -9.90
CA PRO A 61 22.97 17.36 -10.62
C PRO A 61 23.68 16.07 -10.19
N GLU A 62 24.85 16.17 -9.54
CA GLU A 62 25.66 15.05 -9.06
C GLU A 62 25.12 14.40 -7.77
N VAL A 63 24.11 14.98 -7.14
CA VAL A 63 23.60 14.51 -5.84
C VAL A 63 22.81 13.22 -5.99
N GLY A 64 23.38 12.14 -5.46
CA GLY A 64 22.78 10.81 -5.49
C GLY A 64 21.71 10.57 -4.43
N ARG A 65 21.64 11.38 -3.36
CA ARG A 65 20.57 11.31 -2.34
C ARG A 65 20.39 12.66 -1.62
N TRP A 66 19.15 13.12 -1.59
CA TRP A 66 18.72 14.28 -0.79
C TRP A 66 18.18 13.85 0.57
N VAL A 67 18.44 14.61 1.62
CA VAL A 67 17.87 14.42 2.97
C VAL A 67 17.02 15.65 3.28
N TRP A 68 15.76 15.47 3.60
CA TRP A 68 14.85 16.58 3.90
C TRP A 68 13.80 16.15 4.92
N ARG A 69 13.06 17.14 5.45
CA ARG A 69 11.97 16.92 6.41
C ARG A 69 10.93 15.93 5.86
N SER A 70 10.29 16.30 4.75
CA SER A 70 9.17 15.57 4.17
C SER A 70 9.15 15.71 2.66
N THR A 71 9.04 14.59 1.96
CA THR A 71 8.99 14.51 0.50
C THR A 71 7.69 15.12 -0.01
N ALA A 72 6.58 14.97 0.71
CA ALA A 72 5.29 15.54 0.33
C ALA A 72 5.34 17.09 0.28
N ALA A 73 6.13 17.72 1.15
CA ALA A 73 6.29 19.17 1.15
C ALA A 73 7.23 19.70 0.05
N VAL A 74 8.23 18.91 -0.35
CA VAL A 74 9.33 19.37 -1.21
C VAL A 74 9.16 18.93 -2.66
N TYR A 75 8.88 17.65 -2.88
CA TYR A 75 9.03 17.02 -4.19
C TYR A 75 7.96 17.40 -5.23
N PRO A 76 6.67 17.62 -4.87
CA PRO A 76 5.68 18.11 -5.83
C PRO A 76 6.10 19.43 -6.51
N ARG A 77 6.73 20.36 -5.77
CA ARG A 77 7.24 21.62 -6.32
C ARG A 77 8.44 21.41 -7.25
N LEU A 78 9.29 20.42 -6.95
CA LEU A 78 10.38 20.02 -7.84
C LEU A 78 9.85 19.41 -9.14
N LEU A 79 8.84 18.53 -9.06
CA LEU A 79 8.18 17.94 -10.22
C LEU A 79 7.49 19.01 -11.08
N ALA A 80 6.85 20.01 -10.48
CA ALA A 80 6.27 21.15 -11.18
C ALA A 80 7.34 21.98 -11.93
N ALA A 81 8.56 22.05 -11.39
CA ALA A 81 9.71 22.68 -12.03
C ALA A 81 10.47 21.75 -13.02
N GLY A 82 9.94 20.56 -13.31
CA GLY A 82 10.54 19.59 -14.23
C GLY A 82 11.77 18.85 -13.68
N LEU A 83 11.97 18.85 -12.36
CA LEU A 83 13.11 18.24 -11.70
C LEU A 83 12.71 16.92 -11.04
N ARG A 84 13.50 15.87 -11.27
CA ARG A 84 13.41 14.58 -10.54
C ARG A 84 14.69 14.35 -9.76
N VAL A 85 14.57 13.81 -8.55
CA VAL A 85 15.75 13.43 -7.74
C VAL A 85 15.95 11.92 -7.77
N PRO A 86 17.18 11.40 -7.80
CA PRO A 86 17.40 9.96 -7.88
C PRO A 86 16.91 9.24 -6.63
N ARG A 87 17.25 9.74 -5.44
CA ARG A 87 16.86 9.18 -4.14
C ARG A 87 16.66 10.28 -3.10
N CYS A 88 15.85 10.01 -2.10
CA CYS A 88 15.73 10.84 -0.90
C CYS A 88 15.92 10.02 0.38
N TYR A 89 16.04 10.72 1.49
CA TYR A 89 15.78 10.24 2.84
C TYR A 89 14.73 11.19 3.42
N ASP A 90 13.55 10.64 3.66
CA ASP A 90 12.43 11.37 4.23
C ASP A 90 12.46 11.20 5.75
N ALA A 91 12.82 12.26 6.48
CA ALA A 91 13.02 12.19 7.92
C ALA A 91 11.74 11.83 8.69
N GLU A 92 10.58 12.31 8.26
CA GLU A 92 9.30 12.01 8.93
C GLU A 92 8.80 10.59 8.62
N ALA A 93 9.01 10.08 7.40
CA ALA A 93 8.74 8.68 7.09
C ALA A 93 9.68 7.73 7.84
N ALA A 94 10.96 8.11 7.97
CA ALA A 94 11.93 7.33 8.73
C ALA A 94 11.63 7.31 10.24
N GLU A 95 11.22 8.44 10.81
CA GLU A 95 10.86 8.56 12.22
C GLU A 95 9.71 7.62 12.59
N ALA A 96 8.68 7.53 11.74
CA ALA A 96 7.55 6.62 11.94
C ALA A 96 7.99 5.16 12.12
N LEU A 97 8.90 4.71 11.25
CA LEU A 97 9.41 3.34 11.24
C LEU A 97 10.31 3.06 12.44
N LEU A 98 11.16 4.02 12.82
CA LEU A 98 12.05 3.88 13.97
C LEU A 98 11.29 3.91 15.30
N LEU A 99 10.28 4.79 15.45
CA LEU A 99 9.38 4.78 16.61
C LEU A 99 8.64 3.44 16.71
N GLY A 100 8.09 2.95 15.59
CA GLY A 100 7.50 1.62 15.53
C GLY A 100 8.50 0.51 15.94
N HIS A 101 9.75 0.58 15.46
CA HIS A 101 10.80 -0.38 15.81
C HIS A 101 11.07 -0.45 17.32
N GLU A 102 10.99 0.69 17.99
CA GLU A 102 11.19 0.87 19.43
C GLU A 102 9.94 0.57 20.27
N GLY A 103 8.83 0.17 19.65
CA GLY A 103 7.56 -0.10 20.34
C GLY A 103 6.74 1.15 20.67
N ARG A 104 7.10 2.29 20.06
CA ARG A 104 6.51 3.62 20.24
C ARG A 104 5.67 4.06 19.04
N GLY A 105 5.15 3.08 18.29
CA GLY A 105 4.34 3.33 17.10
C GLY A 105 3.10 4.16 17.43
N GLY A 106 2.81 5.16 16.60
CA GLY A 106 1.69 6.09 16.79
C GLY A 106 2.05 7.37 17.57
N GLU A 107 3.26 7.50 18.10
CA GLU A 107 3.75 8.79 18.58
C GLU A 107 3.99 9.80 17.44
N PRO A 108 3.91 11.12 17.70
CA PRO A 108 4.20 12.16 16.71
C PRO A 108 5.59 12.01 16.09
N ARG A 109 5.64 12.07 14.76
CA ARG A 109 6.80 11.76 13.90
C ARG A 109 7.29 12.95 13.08
N SER A 110 6.62 14.10 13.15
CA SER A 110 7.08 15.32 12.48
C SER A 110 8.49 15.74 12.92
N LEU A 111 9.19 16.51 12.09
CA LEU A 111 10.53 17.00 12.46
C LEU A 111 10.55 17.76 13.81
N PRO A 112 9.60 18.67 14.13
CA PRO A 112 9.52 19.29 15.44
C PRO A 112 9.30 18.30 16.58
N ALA A 113 8.44 17.28 16.39
CA ALA A 113 8.22 16.24 17.38
C ALA A 113 9.48 15.41 17.65
N ALA A 114 10.16 14.99 16.59
CA ALA A 114 11.43 14.27 16.67
C ALA A 114 12.49 15.10 17.40
N TRP A 115 12.63 16.37 17.04
CA TRP A 115 13.59 17.28 17.65
C TRP A 115 13.27 17.54 19.15
N ALA A 116 12.03 17.87 19.48
CA ALA A 116 11.58 18.09 20.86
C ALA A 116 11.85 16.86 21.74
N ARG A 117 11.60 15.65 21.21
CA ARG A 117 11.89 14.37 21.88
C ARG A 117 13.38 14.18 22.17
N LEU A 118 14.26 14.57 21.24
CA LEU A 118 15.73 14.51 21.45
C LEU A 118 16.18 15.46 22.57
N HIS A 119 15.54 16.63 22.66
CA HIS A 119 15.85 17.66 23.66
C HIS A 119 15.06 17.52 24.97
N ARG A 120 14.25 16.45 25.12
CA ARG A 120 13.39 16.21 26.30
C ARG A 120 12.41 17.36 26.59
N LEU A 121 11.89 17.96 25.53
CA LEU A 121 10.85 18.99 25.58
C LEU A 121 9.46 18.36 25.38
N GLU A 122 8.42 19.16 25.55
CA GLU A 122 7.05 18.77 25.21
C GLU A 122 6.95 18.45 23.71
N VAL A 123 6.41 17.27 23.39
CA VAL A 123 6.32 16.78 22.01
C VAL A 123 5.04 17.33 21.38
N PRO A 124 5.11 18.18 20.34
CA PRO A 124 3.92 18.64 19.64
C PRO A 124 3.22 17.48 18.93
N GLU A 125 1.90 17.53 18.88
CA GLU A 125 1.09 16.62 18.06
C GLU A 125 1.36 16.85 16.57
N ASP A 126 1.28 15.77 15.79
CA ASP A 126 1.35 15.87 14.34
C ASP A 126 0.04 16.47 13.80
N PRO A 127 0.09 17.22 12.68
CA PRO A 127 -1.13 17.72 12.08
C PRO A 127 -1.97 16.53 11.59
N PRO A 128 -3.31 16.63 11.62
CA PRO A 128 -4.14 15.59 11.02
C PRO A 128 -3.75 15.42 9.54
N PRO A 129 -3.84 14.21 8.98
CA PRO A 129 -3.61 14.01 7.56
C PRO A 129 -4.48 14.98 6.76
N ALA A 130 -3.91 15.63 5.75
CA ALA A 130 -4.70 16.50 4.88
C ALA A 130 -5.81 15.66 4.22
N SER A 131 -7.05 15.84 4.70
CA SER A 131 -8.22 15.26 4.08
C SER A 131 -8.62 16.18 2.93
N HIS A 132 -8.09 15.91 1.74
CA HIS A 132 -8.68 16.45 0.51
C HIS A 132 -9.99 15.70 0.25
N GLU A 133 -11.02 15.99 1.06
CA GLU A 133 -12.39 15.58 0.75
C GLU A 133 -12.85 16.37 -0.47
N ALA A 134 -12.79 15.75 -1.66
CA ALA A 134 -13.59 15.99 -2.87
C ALA A 134 -13.82 17.43 -3.38
N ASP A 135 -13.26 18.45 -2.74
CA ASP A 135 -13.42 19.86 -3.01
C ASP A 135 -12.02 20.46 -3.23
N PRO A 136 -11.69 20.92 -4.45
CA PRO A 136 -10.37 21.45 -4.79
C PRO A 136 -10.07 22.83 -4.16
N GLN A 137 -10.96 23.34 -3.30
CA GLN A 137 -10.71 24.55 -2.54
C GLN A 137 -9.82 24.20 -1.33
N PRO A 138 -8.60 24.75 -1.22
CA PRO A 138 -7.88 24.68 0.05
C PRO A 138 -8.78 25.27 1.12
N SER A 139 -9.04 24.49 2.16
CA SER A 139 -9.70 24.98 3.36
C SER A 139 -8.98 26.26 3.82
N LEU A 140 -9.72 27.34 4.09
CA LEU A 140 -9.14 28.59 4.62
C LEU A 140 -8.37 28.37 5.95
N PHE A 141 -8.53 27.18 6.55
CA PHE A 141 -7.95 26.72 7.82
C PHE A 141 -7.02 25.52 7.64
N GLU A 142 -6.49 25.26 6.44
CA GLU A 142 -5.49 24.20 6.25
C GLU A 142 -4.29 24.49 7.16
N ALA A 143 -4.11 23.65 8.18
CA ALA A 143 -3.04 23.83 9.15
C ALA A 143 -1.70 23.65 8.42
N GLY A 144 -0.90 24.71 8.39
CA GLY A 144 0.46 24.65 7.88
C GLY A 144 1.30 23.60 8.64
N PRO A 145 2.49 23.25 8.13
CA PRO A 145 3.34 22.30 8.82
C PRO A 145 3.61 22.76 10.25
N VAL A 146 3.62 21.83 11.20
CA VAL A 146 3.94 22.13 12.61
C VAL A 146 5.27 22.90 12.63
N PRO A 147 5.30 24.11 13.21
CA PRO A 147 6.50 24.94 13.23
C PRO A 147 7.51 24.34 14.21
N LEU A 148 8.79 24.57 13.95
CA LEU A 148 9.83 24.35 14.95
C LEU A 148 9.69 25.39 16.08
N PRO A 149 10.19 25.09 17.30
CA PRO A 149 10.23 26.08 18.37
C PRO A 149 10.96 27.36 17.95
N GLU A 150 10.56 28.49 18.53
CA GLU A 150 11.14 29.79 18.20
C GLU A 150 12.66 29.81 18.40
N GLY A 151 13.39 30.36 17.42
CA GLY A 151 14.86 30.43 17.45
C GLY A 151 15.59 29.15 17.03
N VAL A 152 14.89 28.05 16.73
CA VAL A 152 15.51 26.81 16.23
C VAL A 152 15.75 26.91 14.72
N ASP A 153 17.01 26.75 14.30
CA ASP A 153 17.38 26.71 12.89
C ASP A 153 16.88 25.41 12.22
N PRO A 154 16.10 25.49 11.11
CA PRO A 154 15.55 24.31 10.45
C PRO A 154 16.59 23.32 9.92
N MET A 155 17.74 23.82 9.44
CA MET A 155 18.82 22.95 8.94
C MET A 155 19.50 22.23 10.10
N ALA A 156 19.81 22.93 11.19
CA ALA A 156 20.38 22.33 12.40
C ALA A 156 19.47 21.24 12.99
N ALA A 157 18.17 21.52 13.12
CA ALA A 157 17.20 20.55 13.60
C ALA A 157 17.12 19.31 12.70
N LEU A 158 17.08 19.48 11.38
CA LEU A 158 17.10 18.39 10.41
C LEU A 158 18.36 17.52 10.54
N LEU A 159 19.53 18.14 10.62
CA LEU A 159 20.81 17.43 10.72
C LEU A 159 20.93 16.65 12.04
N GLU A 160 20.48 17.22 13.15
CA GLU A 160 20.48 16.58 14.46
C GLU A 160 19.53 15.37 14.51
N VAL A 161 18.29 15.55 14.02
CA VAL A 161 17.31 14.46 13.93
C VAL A 161 17.82 13.35 13.01
N TYR A 162 18.34 13.71 11.84
CA TYR A 162 18.90 12.74 10.91
C TYR A 162 20.07 11.95 11.51
N ALA A 163 20.99 12.61 12.23
CA ALA A 163 22.09 11.94 12.92
C ALA A 163 21.58 10.95 13.99
N ALA A 164 20.57 11.34 14.78
CA ALA A 164 19.94 10.46 15.76
C ALA A 164 19.25 9.26 15.10
N GLN A 165 18.56 9.47 13.98
CA GLN A 165 17.91 8.40 13.21
C GLN A 165 18.93 7.39 12.66
N LEU A 166 20.08 7.85 12.18
CA LEU A 166 21.18 6.97 11.76
C LEU A 166 21.72 6.14 12.93
N ALA A 167 21.90 6.75 14.10
CA ALA A 167 22.35 6.03 15.30
C ALA A 167 21.33 4.95 15.74
N ARG A 168 20.03 5.28 15.74
CA ARG A 168 18.94 4.33 16.04
C ARG A 168 18.88 3.19 15.02
N THR A 169 19.15 3.50 13.75
CA THR A 169 19.22 2.50 12.68
C THR A 169 20.36 1.51 12.90
N GLU A 170 21.54 1.97 13.30
CA GLU A 170 22.68 1.08 13.61
C GLU A 170 22.49 0.30 14.92
N ALA A 171 21.65 0.79 15.84
CA ALA A 171 21.29 0.08 17.07
C ALA A 171 20.22 -1.01 16.86
N ALA A 172 19.56 -1.05 15.70
CA ALA A 172 18.55 -2.08 15.40
C ALA A 172 19.17 -3.48 15.35
N GLY A 173 18.40 -4.53 15.67
CA GLY A 173 18.91 -5.91 15.65
C GLY A 173 19.42 -6.37 14.27
N HIS A 174 18.91 -5.76 13.20
CA HIS A 174 19.37 -5.99 11.82
C HIS A 174 19.55 -4.65 11.08
N PRO A 175 20.67 -3.92 11.29
CA PRO A 175 20.85 -2.56 10.76
C PRO A 175 20.74 -2.47 9.24
N GLY A 176 21.28 -3.46 8.52
CA GLY A 176 21.19 -3.52 7.05
C GLY A 176 19.76 -3.62 6.54
N ARG A 177 18.90 -4.36 7.24
CA ARG A 177 17.48 -4.50 6.87
C ARG A 177 16.69 -3.24 7.21
N MET A 178 16.95 -2.64 8.37
CA MET A 178 16.34 -1.37 8.74
C MET A 178 16.73 -0.26 7.75
N ARG A 179 18.01 -0.13 7.38
CA ARG A 179 18.44 0.82 6.34
C ARG A 179 17.70 0.62 5.02
N LEU A 180 17.50 -0.63 4.61
CA LEU A 180 16.78 -0.94 3.39
C LEU A 180 15.29 -0.56 3.48
N LEU A 181 14.66 -0.82 4.63
CA LEU A 181 13.27 -0.42 4.90
C LEU A 181 13.09 1.10 4.83
N LEU A 182 13.94 1.86 5.52
CA LEU A 182 13.90 3.33 5.52
C LEU A 182 14.14 3.90 4.12
N ALA A 183 15.09 3.33 3.37
CA ALA A 183 15.36 3.72 2.00
C ALA A 183 14.21 3.37 1.04
N GLY A 184 13.58 2.21 1.24
CA GLY A 184 12.39 1.78 0.51
C GLY A 184 11.22 2.74 0.73
N GLU A 185 10.86 3.00 1.99
CA GLU A 185 9.77 3.92 2.35
C GLU A 185 10.02 5.33 1.78
N SER A 186 11.25 5.85 1.92
CA SER A 186 11.64 7.14 1.32
C SER A 186 11.48 7.12 -0.20
N ALA A 187 11.92 6.07 -0.89
CA ALA A 187 11.73 5.95 -2.34
C ALA A 187 10.24 5.83 -2.71
N GLY A 188 9.43 5.19 -1.88
CA GLY A 188 7.98 5.12 -2.03
C GLY A 188 7.33 6.51 -2.05
N THR A 189 7.77 7.43 -1.19
CA THR A 189 7.27 8.81 -1.21
C THR A 189 7.56 9.56 -2.52
N LEU A 190 8.72 9.32 -3.15
CA LEU A 190 9.03 9.86 -4.49
C LEU A 190 8.12 9.26 -5.56
N VAL A 191 7.96 7.93 -5.54
CA VAL A 191 7.11 7.21 -6.50
C VAL A 191 5.65 7.67 -6.39
N ALA A 192 5.13 7.84 -5.19
CA ALA A 192 3.78 8.34 -4.93
C ALA A 192 3.55 9.73 -5.55
N ALA A 193 4.47 10.67 -5.31
CA ALA A 193 4.38 12.01 -5.88
C ALA A 193 4.50 12.01 -7.42
N GLU A 194 5.35 11.16 -7.99
CA GLU A 194 5.47 11.00 -9.44
C GLU A 194 4.20 10.43 -10.06
N MET A 195 3.61 9.39 -9.47
CA MET A 195 2.33 8.84 -9.93
C MET A 195 1.20 9.86 -9.84
N GLY A 196 1.13 10.65 -8.76
CA GLY A 196 0.15 11.73 -8.64
C GLY A 196 0.31 12.79 -9.74
N ARG A 197 1.56 13.13 -10.10
CA ARG A 197 1.89 14.08 -11.17
C ARG A 197 1.66 13.53 -12.58
N ALA A 198 1.93 12.26 -12.83
CA ALA A 198 1.68 11.62 -14.12
C ALA A 198 0.17 11.40 -14.32
N GLY A 199 -0.45 10.72 -13.35
CA GLY A 199 -1.85 10.31 -13.37
C GLY A 199 -2.11 9.17 -14.36
N VAL A 200 -3.14 8.37 -14.09
CA VAL A 200 -3.58 7.30 -14.97
C VAL A 200 -4.35 7.92 -16.16
N PRO A 201 -4.03 7.59 -17.42
CA PRO A 201 -4.78 8.11 -18.56
C PRO A 201 -6.24 7.65 -18.52
N TRP A 202 -7.17 8.60 -18.62
CA TRP A 202 -8.58 8.38 -18.33
C TRP A 202 -9.52 9.08 -19.32
N ARG A 203 -10.43 8.32 -19.92
CA ARG A 203 -11.50 8.76 -20.81
C ARG A 203 -12.79 9.04 -20.04
N ALA A 204 -12.95 10.29 -19.61
CA ALA A 204 -14.12 10.73 -18.85
C ALA A 204 -15.42 10.64 -19.64
N ASP A 205 -15.38 10.77 -20.96
CA ASP A 205 -16.50 10.56 -21.87
C ASP A 205 -16.96 9.09 -21.89
N VAL A 206 -16.02 8.14 -21.97
CA VAL A 206 -16.31 6.69 -21.89
C VAL A 206 -16.88 6.35 -20.52
N HIS A 207 -16.32 6.92 -19.44
CA HIS A 207 -16.86 6.70 -18.09
C HIS A 207 -18.29 7.25 -17.94
N ARG A 208 -18.58 8.45 -18.44
CA ARG A 208 -19.94 9.01 -18.41
C ARG A 208 -20.93 8.13 -19.18
N ALA A 209 -20.57 7.71 -20.39
CA ALA A 209 -21.41 6.83 -21.20
C ALA A 209 -21.70 5.49 -20.49
N LEU A 210 -20.70 4.90 -19.83
CA LEU A 210 -20.86 3.70 -19.01
C LEU A 210 -21.84 3.92 -17.85
N LEU A 211 -21.73 5.04 -17.15
CA LEU A 211 -22.64 5.37 -16.04
C LEU A 211 -24.06 5.59 -16.55
N ASP A 212 -24.24 6.32 -17.65
CA ASP A 212 -25.55 6.54 -18.27
C ASP A 212 -26.18 5.21 -18.74
N GLU A 213 -25.37 4.30 -19.30
CA GLU A 213 -25.79 2.94 -19.71
C GLU A 213 -26.26 2.08 -18.52
N LEU A 214 -25.46 2.01 -17.45
CA LEU A 214 -25.69 1.09 -16.34
C LEU A 214 -26.68 1.61 -15.29
N LEU A 215 -26.68 2.92 -15.04
CA LEU A 215 -27.47 3.56 -13.98
C LEU A 215 -28.70 4.31 -14.52
N GLY A 216 -28.72 4.63 -15.82
CA GLY A 216 -29.81 5.36 -16.47
C GLY A 216 -29.79 6.87 -16.18
N GLU A 217 -30.89 7.54 -16.55
CA GLU A 217 -31.05 8.98 -16.41
C GLU A 217 -30.89 9.49 -14.97
N ARG A 218 -30.26 10.66 -14.84
CA ARG A 218 -30.17 11.41 -13.58
C ARG A 218 -31.38 12.33 -13.48
N TYR A 219 -32.16 12.18 -12.42
CA TYR A 219 -33.23 13.15 -12.13
C TYR A 219 -32.61 14.50 -11.74
N ALA A 220 -33.14 15.59 -12.30
CA ALA A 220 -32.71 16.94 -11.92
C ALA A 220 -32.99 17.17 -10.41
N GLY A 221 -31.97 17.55 -9.64
CA GLY A 221 -32.12 17.88 -8.20
C GLY A 221 -31.55 16.87 -7.20
N GLY A 222 -30.81 15.85 -7.61
CA GLY A 222 -30.01 15.02 -6.68
C GLY A 222 -30.67 13.74 -6.16
N GLY A 223 -31.48 13.07 -6.98
CA GLY A 223 -32.06 11.75 -6.66
C GLY A 223 -31.20 10.56 -7.14
N GLU A 224 -31.56 9.36 -6.69
CA GLU A 224 -30.96 8.11 -7.20
C GLU A 224 -31.19 7.96 -8.71
N PRO A 225 -30.20 7.48 -9.46
CA PRO A 225 -30.36 7.16 -10.87
C PRO A 225 -31.57 6.26 -11.14
N ARG A 226 -32.22 6.45 -12.30
CA ARG A 226 -33.45 5.74 -12.68
C ARG A 226 -33.38 4.24 -12.41
N ARG A 227 -32.27 3.57 -12.77
CA ARG A 227 -32.15 2.12 -12.64
C ARG A 227 -32.12 1.65 -11.18
N LEU A 228 -31.54 2.43 -10.28
CA LEU A 228 -31.56 2.12 -8.85
C LEU A 228 -32.96 2.28 -8.26
N ALA A 229 -33.68 3.34 -8.65
CA ALA A 229 -35.06 3.54 -8.23
C ALA A 229 -36.00 2.41 -8.73
N GLU A 230 -35.84 1.98 -9.98
CA GLU A 230 -36.58 0.83 -10.54
C GLU A 230 -36.32 -0.45 -9.75
N LEU A 231 -35.05 -0.77 -9.45
CA LEU A 231 -34.66 -1.95 -8.69
C LEU A 231 -35.14 -1.88 -7.23
N ALA A 232 -35.09 -0.72 -6.59
CA ALA A 232 -35.64 -0.53 -5.24
C ALA A 232 -37.16 -0.79 -5.20
N ALA A 233 -37.88 -0.39 -6.25
CA ALA A 233 -39.30 -0.69 -6.41
C ALA A 233 -39.54 -2.19 -6.68
N GLU A 234 -38.70 -2.86 -7.47
CA GLU A 234 -38.76 -4.32 -7.67
C GLU A 234 -38.54 -5.08 -6.37
N VAL A 235 -37.52 -4.72 -5.59
CA VAL A 235 -37.25 -5.31 -4.27
C VAL A 235 -38.45 -5.12 -3.35
N SER A 236 -39.00 -3.91 -3.28
CA SER A 236 -40.18 -3.61 -2.46
C SER A 236 -41.39 -4.47 -2.86
N ARG A 237 -41.73 -4.52 -4.17
CA ARG A 237 -42.83 -5.34 -4.70
C ARG A 237 -42.68 -6.82 -4.39
N ALA A 238 -41.45 -7.34 -4.36
CA ALA A 238 -41.19 -8.75 -4.05
C ALA A 238 -41.51 -9.12 -2.59
N PHE A 239 -41.59 -8.15 -1.67
CA PHE A 239 -42.07 -8.37 -0.30
C PHE A 239 -43.56 -8.07 -0.10
N GLY A 240 -44.24 -7.50 -1.11
CA GLY A 240 -45.68 -7.22 -1.10
C GLY A 240 -46.03 -5.81 -1.60
N PRO A 241 -47.31 -5.55 -1.95
CA PRO A 241 -47.75 -4.28 -2.55
C PRO A 241 -47.61 -3.07 -1.62
N ASP A 242 -47.72 -3.26 -0.30
CA ASP A 242 -47.64 -2.18 0.71
C ASP A 242 -46.30 -2.17 1.47
N VAL A 243 -45.32 -2.98 1.03
CA VAL A 243 -44.02 -3.09 1.69
C VAL A 243 -43.02 -2.21 0.99
N ARG A 244 -42.46 -1.22 1.70
CA ARG A 244 -41.34 -0.42 1.24
C ARG A 244 -40.05 -0.91 1.86
N VAL A 245 -39.10 -1.32 1.03
CA VAL A 245 -37.76 -1.74 1.45
C VAL A 245 -36.73 -0.80 0.86
N ARG A 246 -35.82 -0.30 1.70
CA ARG A 246 -34.66 0.49 1.29
C ARG A 246 -33.43 -0.41 1.11
N PRO A 247 -33.02 -0.74 -0.13
CA PRO A 247 -31.98 -1.74 -0.34
C PRO A 247 -30.56 -1.23 -0.08
N ASP A 248 -30.39 0.07 0.10
CA ASP A 248 -29.15 0.72 0.57
C ASP A 248 -28.89 0.51 2.06
N LEU A 249 -29.91 0.13 2.84
CA LEU A 249 -29.79 -0.07 4.28
C LEU A 249 -29.85 -1.56 4.68
N PRO A 250 -28.74 -2.14 5.16
CA PRO A 250 -28.70 -3.55 5.58
C PRO A 250 -29.78 -3.92 6.61
N ALA A 251 -30.05 -3.03 7.57
CA ALA A 251 -31.05 -3.28 8.61
C ALA A 251 -32.49 -3.37 8.06
N ASP A 252 -32.84 -2.59 7.01
CA ASP A 252 -34.15 -2.68 6.38
C ASP A 252 -34.31 -4.01 5.62
N ILE A 253 -33.25 -4.48 4.96
CA ILE A 253 -33.23 -5.79 4.29
C ILE A 253 -33.43 -6.92 5.30
N LEU A 254 -32.65 -6.95 6.38
CA LEU A 254 -32.76 -7.99 7.41
C LEU A 254 -34.17 -8.05 8.02
N ARG A 255 -34.77 -6.88 8.30
CA ARG A 255 -36.15 -6.79 8.77
C ARG A 255 -37.16 -7.32 7.76
N ALA A 256 -36.99 -7.01 6.46
CA ALA A 256 -37.90 -7.47 5.41
C ALA A 256 -37.87 -9.00 5.26
N PHE A 257 -36.68 -9.61 5.21
CA PHE A 257 -36.53 -11.06 5.17
C PHE A 257 -37.05 -11.74 6.44
N SER A 258 -36.76 -11.18 7.62
CA SER A 258 -37.27 -11.72 8.89
C SER A 258 -38.81 -11.73 8.92
N ARG A 259 -39.47 -10.68 8.43
CA ARG A 259 -40.95 -10.64 8.30
C ARG A 259 -41.49 -11.66 7.30
N ALA A 260 -40.72 -11.99 6.28
CA ALA A 260 -41.03 -13.08 5.34
C ALA A 260 -40.68 -14.48 5.90
N GLY A 261 -40.27 -14.59 7.16
CA GLY A 261 -39.94 -15.86 7.82
C GLY A 261 -38.54 -16.39 7.51
N ILE A 262 -37.66 -15.57 6.92
CA ILE A 262 -36.31 -15.95 6.52
C ILE A 262 -35.31 -15.28 7.46
N ALA A 263 -34.56 -16.08 8.22
CA ALA A 263 -33.51 -15.58 9.10
C ALA A 263 -32.20 -15.40 8.30
N LEU A 264 -31.65 -14.18 8.35
CA LEU A 264 -30.33 -13.85 7.81
C LEU A 264 -29.48 -13.21 8.91
N SER A 265 -28.21 -13.59 8.98
CA SER A 265 -27.22 -12.95 9.85
C SER A 265 -26.53 -11.78 9.15
N SER A 266 -26.48 -11.78 7.81
CA SER A 266 -25.93 -10.69 7.02
C SER A 266 -26.66 -10.49 5.70
N THR A 267 -26.34 -9.37 5.03
CA THR A 267 -26.81 -9.10 3.66
C THR A 267 -25.72 -9.41 2.63
N ARG A 268 -24.71 -10.21 2.98
CA ARG A 268 -23.61 -10.55 2.05
C ARG A 268 -24.16 -11.38 0.89
N ALA A 269 -23.53 -11.23 -0.28
CA ALA A 269 -24.03 -11.84 -1.52
C ALA A 269 -24.14 -13.36 -1.42
N TRP A 270 -23.15 -14.04 -0.83
CA TRP A 270 -23.17 -15.49 -0.66
C TRP A 270 -24.33 -15.98 0.22
N GLU A 271 -24.72 -15.21 1.23
CA GLU A 271 -25.82 -15.59 2.12
C GLU A 271 -27.16 -15.36 1.43
N LEU A 272 -27.31 -14.20 0.77
CA LEU A 272 -28.49 -13.88 -0.03
C LEU A 272 -28.72 -14.92 -1.14
N ARG A 273 -27.66 -15.41 -1.80
CA ARG A 273 -27.76 -16.45 -2.85
C ARG A 273 -28.26 -17.81 -2.34
N LYS A 274 -28.19 -18.07 -1.03
CA LYS A 274 -28.72 -19.31 -0.43
C LYS A 274 -30.23 -19.24 -0.19
N VAL A 275 -30.83 -18.07 -0.37
CA VAL A 275 -32.25 -17.82 -0.13
C VAL A 275 -33.02 -17.92 -1.44
N ASP A 276 -34.08 -18.72 -1.45
CA ASP A 276 -35.03 -18.76 -2.55
C ASP A 276 -36.15 -17.73 -2.29
N HIS A 277 -35.96 -16.49 -2.76
CA HIS A 277 -36.94 -15.41 -2.64
C HIS A 277 -36.85 -14.44 -3.82
N PRO A 278 -37.99 -13.98 -4.39
CA PRO A 278 -38.01 -13.13 -5.59
C PRO A 278 -37.27 -11.80 -5.43
N ALA A 279 -37.09 -11.31 -4.20
CA ALA A 279 -36.34 -10.09 -3.92
C ALA A 279 -34.81 -10.23 -4.07
N VAL A 280 -34.26 -11.45 -4.04
CA VAL A 280 -32.82 -11.69 -3.98
C VAL A 280 -32.11 -11.18 -5.24
N GLU A 281 -32.58 -11.56 -6.42
CA GLU A 281 -31.93 -11.18 -7.69
C GLU A 281 -31.96 -9.65 -7.92
N PRO A 282 -33.11 -8.95 -7.79
CA PRO A 282 -33.15 -7.48 -7.84
C PRO A 282 -32.26 -6.82 -6.78
N LEU A 283 -32.20 -7.38 -5.56
CA LEU A 283 -31.36 -6.85 -4.49
C LEU A 283 -29.86 -6.98 -4.80
N LEU A 284 -29.40 -8.13 -5.32
CA LEU A 284 -28.01 -8.31 -5.71
C LEU A 284 -27.62 -7.35 -6.85
N ARG A 285 -28.51 -7.17 -7.84
CA ARG A 285 -28.33 -6.19 -8.91
C ARG A 285 -28.29 -4.75 -8.38
N TYR A 286 -29.18 -4.39 -7.46
CA TYR A 286 -29.18 -3.09 -6.79
C TYR A 286 -27.86 -2.85 -6.08
N LYS A 287 -27.41 -3.78 -5.23
CA LYS A 287 -26.16 -3.63 -4.46
C LYS A 287 -24.95 -3.46 -5.37
N LYS A 288 -24.90 -4.17 -6.50
CA LYS A 288 -23.85 -4.01 -7.52
C LYS A 288 -23.84 -2.61 -8.13
N LEU A 289 -24.99 -2.13 -8.59
CA LEU A 289 -25.11 -0.80 -9.20
C LEU A 289 -24.95 0.33 -8.19
N TYR A 290 -25.43 0.15 -6.95
CA TYR A 290 -25.31 1.12 -5.88
C TYR A 290 -23.84 1.33 -5.51
N ARG A 291 -23.05 0.25 -5.41
CA ARG A 291 -21.60 0.36 -5.22
C ARG A 291 -20.91 1.10 -6.37
N LEU A 292 -21.30 0.83 -7.63
CA LEU A 292 -20.77 1.58 -8.77
C LEU A 292 -21.12 3.07 -8.66
N TYR A 293 -22.37 3.39 -8.32
CA TYR A 293 -22.87 4.76 -8.18
C TYR A 293 -22.14 5.53 -7.07
N THR A 294 -21.96 4.93 -5.89
CA THR A 294 -21.33 5.61 -4.75
C THR A 294 -19.80 5.66 -4.87
N ALA A 295 -19.15 4.58 -5.30
CA ALA A 295 -17.69 4.49 -5.31
C ALA A 295 -17.03 5.00 -6.59
N HIS A 296 -17.72 4.93 -7.75
CA HIS A 296 -17.18 5.36 -9.04
C HIS A 296 -18.19 6.11 -9.91
N GLY A 297 -19.25 6.69 -9.31
CA GLY A 297 -20.25 7.43 -10.05
C GLY A 297 -19.77 8.81 -10.50
N TRP A 298 -20.71 9.66 -10.92
CA TRP A 298 -20.40 10.99 -11.44
C TRP A 298 -19.68 11.89 -10.43
N SER A 299 -19.93 11.75 -9.12
CA SER A 299 -19.23 12.54 -8.11
C SER A 299 -17.75 12.16 -8.06
N TRP A 300 -17.46 10.86 -7.99
CA TRP A 300 -16.10 10.35 -8.06
C TRP A 300 -15.38 10.82 -9.33
N LEU A 301 -16.04 10.71 -10.49
CA LEU A 301 -15.45 11.14 -11.76
C LEU A 301 -15.09 12.63 -11.76
N ARG A 302 -15.91 13.50 -11.16
CA ARG A 302 -15.61 14.94 -11.04
C ARG A 302 -14.47 15.23 -10.09
N SER A 303 -14.41 14.52 -8.96
CA SER A 303 -13.43 14.78 -7.91
C SER A 303 -12.03 14.29 -8.26
N TRP A 304 -11.91 13.22 -9.05
CA TRP A 304 -10.62 12.52 -9.24
C TRP A 304 -10.07 12.57 -10.66
N VAL A 305 -10.87 12.96 -11.65
CA VAL A 305 -10.45 12.98 -13.06
C VAL A 305 -10.44 14.40 -13.61
N HIS A 306 -9.25 14.84 -14.02
CA HIS A 306 -8.94 16.18 -14.48
C HIS A 306 -7.91 16.09 -15.60
N ASP A 307 -8.05 16.91 -16.64
CA ASP A 307 -7.11 16.96 -17.77
C ASP A 307 -6.83 15.59 -18.41
N GLY A 308 -7.86 14.75 -18.50
CA GLY A 308 -7.74 13.39 -19.06
C GLY A 308 -6.93 12.42 -18.21
N ARG A 309 -6.74 12.73 -16.91
CA ARG A 309 -5.98 11.91 -15.96
C ARG A 309 -6.77 11.67 -14.68
N PHE A 310 -6.80 10.41 -14.24
CA PHE A 310 -7.15 10.05 -12.87
C PHE A 310 -5.92 10.25 -11.98
N ARG A 311 -6.02 11.13 -10.98
CA ARG A 311 -4.90 11.48 -10.10
C ARG A 311 -5.18 11.03 -8.68
N ALA A 312 -4.75 9.82 -8.36
CA ALA A 312 -4.82 9.31 -7.00
C ALA A 312 -3.76 9.95 -6.11
N GLU A 313 -4.15 10.29 -4.90
CA GLU A 313 -3.23 10.71 -3.84
C GLU A 313 -2.81 9.51 -3.01
N TYR A 314 -1.60 9.01 -3.27
CA TYR A 314 -1.03 7.86 -2.58
C TYR A 314 -0.43 8.25 -1.23
N LEU A 315 -0.71 7.44 -0.22
CA LEU A 315 -0.09 7.49 1.11
C LEU A 315 0.77 6.24 1.31
N PRO A 316 2.07 6.29 0.98
CA PRO A 316 3.02 5.24 1.32
C PRO A 316 2.99 4.94 2.81
N GLY A 317 3.01 3.64 3.16
CA GLY A 317 2.95 3.21 4.55
C GLY A 317 1.64 3.57 5.27
N GLY A 318 0.57 3.90 4.55
CA GLY A 318 -0.69 4.37 5.14
C GLY A 318 -1.46 3.32 5.97
N THR A 319 -1.14 2.04 5.83
CA THR A 319 -1.62 0.99 6.74
C THR A 319 -0.53 0.51 7.69
N VAL A 320 -0.94 -0.10 8.80
CA VAL A 320 -0.03 -0.71 9.78
C VAL A 320 0.91 -1.76 9.18
N SER A 321 0.49 -2.50 8.16
CA SER A 321 1.32 -3.47 7.44
C SER A 321 2.29 -2.83 6.44
N GLY A 322 2.21 -1.52 6.21
CA GLY A 322 3.02 -0.81 5.23
C GLY A 322 2.41 -0.78 3.82
N ARG A 323 1.23 -1.39 3.62
CA ARG A 323 0.50 -1.23 2.35
C ARG A 323 0.11 0.23 2.15
N TRP A 324 0.19 0.67 0.91
CA TRP A 324 -0.19 2.01 0.52
C TRP A 324 -1.71 2.16 0.55
N THR A 325 -2.16 3.34 0.97
CA THR A 325 -3.58 3.74 0.91
C THR A 325 -3.72 4.95 -0.01
N THR A 326 -4.95 5.41 -0.21
CA THR A 326 -5.22 6.69 -0.89
C THR A 326 -6.24 7.50 -0.14
N ASN A 327 -6.18 8.82 -0.31
CA ASN A 327 -7.29 9.69 0.04
C ASN A 327 -8.50 9.35 -0.84
N GLY A 328 -9.72 9.46 -0.29
CA GLY A 328 -10.96 9.22 -1.03
C GLY A 328 -11.49 7.78 -1.08
N GLY A 329 -11.04 6.90 -0.18
CA GLY A 329 -11.71 5.62 0.14
C GLY A 329 -12.14 4.77 -1.06
N GLY A 330 -11.22 3.97 -1.60
CA GLY A 330 -11.52 3.01 -2.67
C GLY A 330 -11.34 3.53 -4.10
N ALA A 331 -10.90 4.78 -4.28
CA ALA A 331 -10.63 5.36 -5.61
C ALA A 331 -9.71 4.49 -6.50
N LEU A 332 -8.79 3.72 -5.90
CA LEU A 332 -7.91 2.81 -6.63
C LEU A 332 -8.53 1.49 -7.05
N GLN A 333 -9.63 1.06 -6.42
CA GLN A 333 -10.23 -0.24 -6.73
C GLN A 333 -11.07 -0.16 -8.01
N ILE A 334 -10.42 0.06 -9.15
CA ILE A 334 -11.09 0.29 -10.44
C ILE A 334 -11.85 -0.99 -10.86
N PRO A 335 -13.20 -1.01 -10.80
CA PRO A 335 -13.98 -2.20 -11.11
C PRO A 335 -13.83 -2.56 -12.59
N LYS A 336 -13.90 -3.86 -12.95
CA LYS A 336 -13.70 -4.33 -14.33
C LYS A 336 -14.51 -3.56 -15.38
N VAL A 337 -15.76 -3.19 -15.06
CA VAL A 337 -16.62 -2.39 -15.94
C VAL A 337 -16.08 -0.98 -16.19
N VAL A 338 -15.47 -0.35 -15.19
CA VAL A 338 -14.90 1.01 -15.25
C VAL A 338 -13.53 1.01 -15.93
N ARG A 339 -12.79 -0.11 -15.91
CA ARG A 339 -11.47 -0.23 -16.58
C ARG A 339 -11.51 0.14 -18.07
N ARG A 340 -12.68 0.07 -18.72
CA ARG A 340 -12.92 0.56 -20.10
C ARG A 340 -12.61 2.05 -20.29
N ALA A 341 -12.66 2.84 -19.21
CA ALA A 341 -12.33 4.25 -19.22
C ALA A 341 -10.82 4.51 -19.08
N VAL A 342 -10.03 3.50 -18.73
CA VAL A 342 -8.56 3.61 -18.66
C VAL A 342 -7.99 3.22 -20.02
N VAL A 343 -7.60 4.22 -20.80
CA VAL A 343 -7.17 4.06 -22.20
C VAL A 343 -5.87 4.82 -22.39
N ALA A 344 -4.86 4.17 -22.96
CA ALA A 344 -3.58 4.81 -23.29
C ALA A 344 -3.77 5.99 -24.25
N ASP A 345 -2.88 6.97 -24.15
CA ASP A 345 -2.78 8.05 -25.13
C ASP A 345 -2.47 7.52 -26.54
N PRO A 346 -2.82 8.27 -27.62
CA PRO A 346 -2.49 7.86 -28.99
C PRO A 346 -0.99 7.61 -29.19
N GLY A 347 -0.63 6.44 -29.70
CA GLY A 347 0.77 6.01 -29.88
C GLY A 347 1.44 5.46 -28.62
N TRP A 348 0.70 5.34 -27.52
CA TRP A 348 1.15 4.79 -26.26
C TRP A 348 0.42 3.49 -25.93
N ARG A 349 0.93 2.76 -24.93
CA ARG A 349 0.41 1.51 -24.39
C ARG A 349 0.39 1.55 -22.87
N LEU A 350 -0.45 0.72 -22.28
CA LEU A 350 -0.40 0.36 -20.87
C LEU A 350 0.32 -0.99 -20.75
N VAL A 351 1.42 -1.02 -20.00
CA VAL A 351 2.02 -2.27 -19.52
C VAL A 351 1.47 -2.52 -18.13
N VAL A 352 0.53 -3.44 -18.04
CA VAL A 352 -0.13 -3.87 -16.80
C VAL A 352 0.60 -5.10 -16.30
N ALA A 353 1.11 -5.06 -15.07
CA ALA A 353 1.86 -6.15 -14.48
C ALA A 353 1.33 -6.50 -13.10
N ASP A 354 1.04 -7.79 -12.88
CA ASP A 354 0.53 -8.33 -11.62
C ASP A 354 1.53 -9.35 -11.07
N ALA A 355 1.90 -9.22 -9.79
CA ALA A 355 2.89 -10.10 -9.20
C ALA A 355 2.29 -11.47 -8.82
N ASP A 356 2.79 -12.53 -9.44
CA ASP A 356 2.18 -13.85 -9.36
C ASP A 356 2.29 -14.44 -7.94
N GLN A 357 1.15 -14.59 -7.24
CA GLN A 357 1.07 -15.24 -5.93
C GLN A 357 2.10 -14.69 -4.92
N MET A 358 2.18 -13.36 -4.79
CA MET A 358 3.20 -12.65 -4.01
C MET A 358 3.34 -13.16 -2.58
N GLU A 359 2.24 -13.22 -1.81
CA GLU A 359 2.29 -13.57 -0.38
C GLU A 359 2.85 -14.98 -0.11
N PRO A 360 2.42 -16.05 -0.81
CA PRO A 360 3.07 -17.35 -0.77
C PRO A 360 4.58 -17.35 -1.05
N ARG A 361 5.03 -16.58 -2.04
CA ARG A 361 6.46 -16.48 -2.40
C ARG A 361 7.25 -15.74 -1.33
N VAL A 362 6.68 -14.69 -0.76
CA VAL A 362 7.24 -13.99 0.40
C VAL A 362 7.35 -14.93 1.58
N LEU A 363 6.30 -15.70 1.91
CA LEU A 363 6.37 -16.71 2.97
C LEU A 363 7.51 -17.71 2.74
N ALA A 364 7.67 -18.20 1.52
CA ALA A 364 8.79 -19.08 1.14
C ALA A 364 10.15 -18.43 1.44
N ALA A 365 10.32 -17.15 1.06
CA ALA A 365 11.57 -16.43 1.22
C ALA A 365 11.90 -16.08 2.69
N VAL A 366 10.90 -15.66 3.49
CA VAL A 366 11.13 -15.24 4.89
C VAL A 366 11.26 -16.43 5.85
N SER A 367 10.52 -17.51 5.61
CA SER A 367 10.60 -18.73 6.43
C SER A 367 11.82 -19.58 6.10
N ARG A 368 12.39 -19.42 4.89
CA ARG A 368 13.46 -20.26 4.36
C ARG A 368 13.14 -21.75 4.33
N ASP A 369 11.86 -22.10 4.24
CA ASP A 369 11.45 -23.50 4.15
C ASP A 369 11.90 -24.12 2.81
N PRO A 370 12.76 -25.16 2.81
CA PRO A 370 13.32 -25.69 1.57
C PRO A 370 12.25 -26.20 0.60
N GLY A 371 11.20 -26.83 1.13
CA GLY A 371 10.11 -27.39 0.31
C GLY A 371 9.29 -26.29 -0.35
N LEU A 372 8.94 -25.24 0.40
CA LEU A 372 8.15 -24.12 -0.13
C LEU A 372 8.98 -23.27 -1.11
N MET A 373 10.28 -23.08 -0.83
CA MET A 373 11.21 -22.40 -1.73
C MET A 373 11.40 -23.14 -3.06
N GLU A 374 11.45 -24.46 -3.04
CA GLU A 374 11.52 -25.28 -4.27
C GLU A 374 10.24 -25.11 -5.11
N VAL A 375 9.06 -25.15 -4.47
CA VAL A 375 7.78 -24.91 -5.14
C VAL A 375 7.75 -23.52 -5.77
N ALA A 376 8.14 -22.49 -5.01
CA ALA A 376 8.18 -21.11 -5.48
C ALA A 376 9.29 -20.83 -6.51
N GLY A 377 10.31 -21.67 -6.62
CA GLY A 377 11.39 -21.54 -7.60
C GLY A 377 11.12 -22.16 -8.98
N SER A 378 10.03 -22.94 -9.10
CA SER A 378 9.78 -23.81 -10.26
C SER A 378 9.45 -23.12 -11.59
N GLY A 379 9.19 -21.81 -11.60
CA GLY A 379 8.78 -21.05 -12.79
C GLY A 379 7.37 -21.39 -13.32
N ARG A 380 6.66 -22.32 -12.67
CA ARG A 380 5.25 -22.65 -12.94
C ARG A 380 4.34 -21.99 -11.90
N ASP A 381 3.02 -22.03 -12.13
CA ASP A 381 2.01 -21.58 -11.14
C ASP A 381 2.22 -22.30 -9.80
N LEU A 382 2.40 -21.50 -8.74
CA LEU A 382 2.78 -22.00 -7.41
C LEU A 382 1.75 -22.99 -6.86
N TYR A 383 0.46 -22.71 -7.03
CA TYR A 383 -0.61 -23.56 -6.54
C TYR A 383 -0.71 -24.88 -7.31
N SER A 384 -0.46 -24.86 -8.61
CA SER A 384 -0.42 -26.07 -9.44
C SER A 384 0.70 -27.00 -8.96
N VAL A 385 1.92 -26.48 -8.80
CA VAL A 385 3.05 -27.28 -8.28
C VAL A 385 2.82 -27.75 -6.85
N LEU A 386 2.19 -26.92 -6.01
CA LEU A 386 1.79 -27.30 -4.67
C LEU A 386 0.76 -28.45 -4.69
N SER A 387 -0.23 -28.38 -5.58
CA SER A 387 -1.29 -29.37 -5.69
C SER A 387 -0.77 -30.75 -6.12
N GLU A 388 0.13 -30.80 -7.10
CA GLU A 388 0.81 -32.02 -7.56
C GLU A 388 1.55 -32.71 -6.41
N ARG A 389 2.10 -31.93 -5.47
CA ARG A 389 2.95 -32.43 -4.38
C ARG A 389 2.22 -32.76 -3.09
N ALA A 390 1.08 -32.11 -2.82
CA ALA A 390 0.47 -32.14 -1.48
C ALA A 390 -1.06 -32.27 -1.47
N PHE A 391 -1.74 -32.08 -2.60
CA PHE A 391 -3.21 -32.03 -2.65
C PHE A 391 -3.79 -32.84 -3.81
N SER A 392 -3.13 -33.93 -4.20
CA SER A 392 -3.62 -34.87 -5.24
C SER A 392 -4.00 -34.20 -6.57
N GLY A 393 -3.36 -33.09 -6.91
CA GLY A 393 -3.64 -32.30 -8.13
C GLY A 393 -4.79 -31.30 -8.02
N ASP A 394 -5.43 -31.14 -6.86
CA ASP A 394 -6.47 -30.13 -6.66
C ASP A 394 -5.86 -28.75 -6.35
N ARG A 395 -5.83 -27.88 -7.36
CA ARG A 395 -5.27 -26.53 -7.28
C ARG A 395 -6.04 -25.63 -6.33
N ASP A 396 -7.36 -25.71 -6.32
CA ASP A 396 -8.21 -24.84 -5.50
C ASP A 396 -8.10 -25.22 -4.03
N GLN A 397 -8.07 -26.53 -3.74
CA GLN A 397 -7.77 -27.03 -2.40
C GLN A 397 -6.36 -26.62 -1.94
N ALA A 398 -5.34 -26.69 -2.81
CA ALA A 398 -3.98 -26.25 -2.49
C ALA A 398 -3.91 -24.75 -2.18
N LYS A 399 -4.63 -23.92 -2.94
CA LYS A 399 -4.76 -22.48 -2.70
C LYS A 399 -5.44 -22.21 -1.36
N LEU A 400 -6.61 -22.81 -1.13
CA LEU A 400 -7.36 -22.65 0.13
C LEU A 400 -6.53 -23.10 1.34
N ALA A 401 -5.83 -24.22 1.24
CA ALA A 401 -4.97 -24.71 2.31
C ALA A 401 -3.84 -23.73 2.64
N LEU A 402 -3.10 -23.25 1.63
CA LEU A 402 -1.97 -22.35 1.85
C LEU A 402 -2.43 -21.00 2.39
N LEU A 403 -3.49 -20.43 1.81
CA LEU A 403 -4.07 -19.18 2.29
C LEU A 403 -4.65 -19.35 3.70
N GLY A 404 -5.32 -20.46 4.00
CA GLY A 404 -5.81 -20.77 5.34
C GLY A 404 -4.69 -20.86 6.37
N ALA A 405 -3.54 -21.44 6.00
CA ALA A 405 -2.36 -21.50 6.88
C ALA A 405 -1.65 -20.15 7.04
N VAL A 406 -1.61 -19.31 6.00
CA VAL A 406 -1.08 -17.93 6.08
C VAL A 406 -2.02 -17.06 6.94
N TYR A 407 -3.33 -17.19 6.75
CA TYR A 407 -4.34 -16.30 7.34
C TYR A 407 -4.93 -16.77 8.66
N GLY A 408 -4.56 -17.97 9.13
CA GLY A 408 -4.97 -18.51 10.42
C GLY A 408 -6.43 -19.00 10.46
N GLN A 409 -6.97 -19.49 9.34
CA GLN A 409 -8.28 -20.16 9.34
C GLN A 409 -8.14 -21.56 9.99
N THR A 410 -8.81 -21.76 11.12
CA THR A 410 -8.71 -22.99 11.94
C THR A 410 -10.02 -23.78 12.06
N SER A 411 -11.03 -23.50 11.24
CA SER A 411 -12.33 -24.19 11.23
C SER A 411 -12.45 -25.20 10.08
N GLY A 412 -13.26 -26.25 10.28
CA GLY A 412 -13.58 -27.26 9.27
C GLY A 412 -12.38 -28.00 8.68
N ASP A 413 -12.33 -28.15 7.35
CA ASP A 413 -11.23 -28.78 6.61
C ASP A 413 -9.88 -28.05 6.77
N GLY A 414 -9.87 -26.82 7.31
CA GLY A 414 -8.68 -26.02 7.56
C GLY A 414 -7.68 -26.69 8.50
N LEU A 415 -8.12 -27.45 9.51
CA LEU A 415 -7.23 -28.19 10.41
C LEU A 415 -6.52 -29.35 9.70
N ARG A 416 -7.22 -30.05 8.80
CA ARG A 416 -6.64 -31.14 8.00
C ARG A 416 -5.61 -30.59 7.02
N HIS A 417 -5.91 -29.47 6.38
CA HIS A 417 -5.00 -28.77 5.48
C HIS A 417 -3.76 -28.22 6.18
N LEU A 418 -3.93 -27.64 7.38
CA LEU A 418 -2.81 -27.15 8.19
C LEU A 418 -1.89 -28.30 8.62
N ALA A 419 -2.44 -29.45 9.02
CA ALA A 419 -1.64 -30.62 9.38
C ALA A 419 -0.81 -31.15 8.19
N ALA A 420 -1.39 -31.16 6.98
CA ALA A 420 -0.67 -31.52 5.76
C ALA A 420 0.46 -30.52 5.44
N LEU A 421 0.18 -29.22 5.57
CA LEU A 421 1.18 -28.17 5.37
C LEU A 421 2.30 -28.22 6.40
N ARG A 422 2.01 -28.41 7.70
CA ARG A 422 3.04 -28.52 8.74
C ARG A 422 3.96 -29.71 8.52
N ARG A 423 3.44 -30.83 8.02
CA ARG A 423 4.28 -31.99 7.66
C ARG A 423 5.21 -31.68 6.48
N ARG A 424 4.76 -30.87 5.52
CA ARG A 424 5.49 -30.66 4.26
C ARG A 424 6.41 -29.43 4.27
N PHE A 425 5.99 -28.38 4.97
CA PHE A 425 6.65 -27.08 5.08
C PHE A 425 6.72 -26.64 6.56
N PRO A 426 7.41 -27.41 7.43
CA PRO A 426 7.43 -27.14 8.86
C PRO A 426 7.97 -25.75 9.20
N ALA A 427 9.04 -25.30 8.54
CA ALA A 427 9.64 -24.00 8.84
C ALA A 427 8.71 -22.83 8.44
N ALA A 428 7.93 -23.00 7.37
CA ALA A 428 6.94 -22.00 6.96
C ALA A 428 5.80 -21.87 7.98
N VAL A 429 5.30 -23.00 8.50
CA VAL A 429 4.25 -23.01 9.52
C VAL A 429 4.79 -22.49 10.86
N ASP A 430 5.98 -22.91 11.27
CA ASP A 430 6.60 -22.45 12.51
C ASP A 430 6.86 -20.93 12.50
N TYR A 431 7.24 -20.36 11.35
CA TYR A 431 7.44 -18.92 11.19
C TYR A 431 6.17 -18.11 11.50
N VAL A 432 5.02 -18.50 10.93
CA VAL A 432 3.75 -17.79 11.16
C VAL A 432 3.15 -18.10 12.54
N ASP A 433 3.39 -19.30 13.09
CA ASP A 433 2.95 -19.65 14.44
C ASP A 433 3.76 -18.92 15.53
N GLU A 434 5.06 -18.69 15.32
CA GLU A 434 5.86 -17.83 16.20
C GLU A 434 5.31 -16.41 16.23
N ALA A 435 4.95 -15.85 15.06
CA ALA A 435 4.34 -14.53 14.98
C ALA A 435 2.99 -14.46 15.69
N ALA A 436 2.17 -15.52 15.57
CA ALA A 436 0.90 -15.62 16.30
C ALA A 436 1.12 -15.64 17.82
N ARG A 437 2.02 -16.50 18.29
CA ARG A 437 2.35 -16.64 19.72
C ARG A 437 2.94 -15.36 20.30
N ALA A 438 3.84 -14.72 19.56
CA ALA A 438 4.40 -13.42 19.93
C ALA A 438 3.30 -12.36 20.09
N GLY A 439 2.32 -12.33 19.18
CA GLY A 439 1.16 -11.45 19.27
C GLY A 439 0.28 -11.73 20.49
N GLU A 440 -0.02 -13.02 20.75
CA GLU A 440 -0.78 -13.47 21.92
C GLU A 440 -0.10 -13.10 23.24
N GLU A 441 1.24 -13.17 23.29
CA GLU A 441 2.07 -12.80 24.43
C GLU A 441 2.31 -11.29 24.55
N GLY A 442 1.82 -10.48 23.61
CA GLY A 442 2.03 -9.03 23.60
C GLY A 442 3.44 -8.58 23.20
N ARG A 443 4.27 -9.48 22.67
CA ARG A 443 5.60 -9.14 22.13
C ARG A 443 5.47 -8.35 20.83
N LEU A 444 6.49 -7.54 20.54
CA LEU A 444 6.60 -6.85 19.26
C LEU A 444 6.82 -7.86 18.14
N VAL A 445 5.95 -7.82 17.13
CA VAL A 445 6.06 -8.63 15.92
C VAL A 445 6.54 -7.75 14.79
N ARG A 446 7.48 -8.24 13.98
CA ARG A 446 8.13 -7.46 12.91
C ARG A 446 8.12 -8.21 11.59
N THR A 447 8.05 -7.47 10.49
CA THR A 447 8.30 -7.98 9.14
C THR A 447 9.76 -8.38 8.97
N TRP A 448 10.08 -9.02 7.85
CA TRP A 448 11.45 -9.39 7.51
C TRP A 448 12.43 -8.21 7.51
N LEU A 449 12.01 -7.04 7.01
CA LEU A 449 12.85 -5.82 6.98
C LEU A 449 12.83 -5.01 8.27
N GLY A 450 11.91 -5.32 9.20
CA GLY A 450 11.91 -4.74 10.54
C GLY A 450 10.78 -3.75 10.83
N ARG A 451 9.77 -3.63 9.95
CA ARG A 451 8.54 -2.88 10.22
C ARG A 451 7.81 -3.55 11.37
N THR A 452 7.39 -2.79 12.37
CA THR A 452 6.75 -3.33 13.58
C THR A 452 5.25 -3.25 13.50
N CYS A 453 4.59 -4.34 13.88
CA CYS A 453 3.17 -4.41 14.12
C CYS A 453 2.82 -3.53 15.34
N PRO A 454 1.98 -2.50 15.21
CA PRO A 454 1.67 -1.61 16.32
C PRO A 454 1.03 -2.39 17.48
N PRO A 455 1.31 -2.01 18.74
CA PRO A 455 0.69 -2.64 19.90
C PRO A 455 -0.84 -2.47 19.87
N LEU A 456 -1.57 -3.32 20.60
CA LEU A 456 -2.99 -3.11 20.87
C LEU A 456 -3.12 -1.86 21.76
N VAL A 457 -3.29 -0.70 21.16
CA VAL A 457 -3.64 0.50 21.91
C VAL A 457 -5.16 0.64 21.86
N SER A 458 -5.81 0.65 23.03
CA SER A 458 -7.17 1.15 23.17
C SER A 458 -7.17 2.67 22.91
N ARG A 459 -7.07 3.08 21.65
CA ARG A 459 -7.59 4.37 21.21
C ARG A 459 -8.89 4.11 20.47
N ALA A 460 -9.96 4.05 21.25
CA ALA A 460 -11.29 4.27 20.74
C ALA A 460 -11.37 5.76 20.35
N ASP A 461 -10.99 6.12 19.13
CA ASP A 461 -11.59 7.26 18.39
C ASP A 461 -11.02 7.55 16.99
N ASP A 462 -10.01 6.84 16.51
CA ASP A 462 -9.47 7.15 15.17
C ASP A 462 -10.23 6.30 14.14
N GLY A 463 -11.16 6.92 13.41
CA GLY A 463 -12.11 6.33 12.45
C GLY A 463 -11.54 5.53 11.26
N HIS A 464 -10.34 4.99 11.36
CA HIS A 464 -9.78 4.00 10.45
C HIS A 464 -10.01 2.59 10.99
N ALA A 465 -11.29 2.20 11.02
CA ALA A 465 -11.64 0.79 11.15
C ALA A 465 -10.92 0.03 10.02
N TYR A 466 -10.17 -1.00 10.38
CA TYR A 466 -9.63 -1.96 9.43
C TYR A 466 -10.79 -2.56 8.62
N GLU A 467 -10.96 -2.09 7.38
CA GLU A 467 -11.74 -2.83 6.40
C GLU A 467 -10.87 -3.97 5.87
N PRO A 468 -11.26 -5.24 6.07
CA PRO A 468 -10.63 -6.32 5.31
C PRO A 468 -10.80 -6.01 3.82
N PRO A 469 -9.78 -6.31 2.97
CA PRO A 469 -9.88 -6.00 1.56
C PRO A 469 -11.17 -6.62 1.00
N PRO A 470 -11.98 -5.87 0.22
CA PRO A 470 -13.00 -6.53 -0.57
C PRO A 470 -12.30 -7.54 -1.47
N GLY A 471 -12.81 -8.76 -1.48
CA GLY A 471 -12.28 -9.88 -2.26
C GLY A 471 -11.96 -9.45 -3.70
N GLY A 472 -10.93 -10.10 -4.26
CA GLY A 472 -10.38 -9.81 -5.58
C GLY A 472 -11.42 -9.87 -6.73
N PRO A 473 -10.97 -9.67 -7.98
CA PRO A 473 -11.86 -9.43 -9.12
C PRO A 473 -12.77 -10.61 -9.49
N ASP A 474 -12.57 -11.79 -8.92
CA ASP A 474 -13.36 -12.99 -9.16
C ASP A 474 -14.04 -13.42 -7.86
N GLY A 475 -15.36 -13.57 -7.92
CA GLY A 475 -16.25 -13.87 -6.80
C GLY A 475 -16.06 -15.25 -6.16
N ALA A 476 -14.90 -15.49 -5.57
CA ALA A 476 -14.69 -16.52 -4.56
C ALA A 476 -14.71 -15.86 -3.17
N ASP A 477 -15.92 -15.64 -2.67
CA ASP A 477 -16.17 -15.31 -1.26
C ASP A 477 -15.69 -16.48 -0.40
N GLY A 478 -14.56 -16.32 0.30
CA GLY A 478 -14.15 -17.26 1.36
C GLY A 478 -15.09 -17.17 2.55
N PRO A 479 -15.39 -18.29 3.25
CA PRO A 479 -16.27 -18.27 4.40
C PRO A 479 -15.55 -17.64 5.61
N ASP A 480 -16.36 -17.05 6.49
CA ASP A 480 -16.05 -16.71 7.88
C ASP A 480 -15.21 -15.45 8.13
N GLY A 481 -15.90 -14.30 8.05
CA GLY A 481 -15.58 -13.12 8.84
C GLY A 481 -16.72 -12.89 9.84
N GLU A 482 -16.66 -13.58 10.98
CA GLU A 482 -17.53 -13.33 12.14
C GLU A 482 -17.09 -12.02 12.81
N GLN A 483 -18.05 -11.11 12.95
CA GLN A 483 -17.91 -9.82 13.58
C GLN A 483 -18.53 -9.96 14.97
N GLU A 484 -17.74 -10.37 15.96
CA GLU A 484 -18.19 -10.43 17.36
C GLU A 484 -17.92 -9.08 18.04
N GLY A 485 -18.97 -8.53 18.67
CA GLY A 485 -19.02 -7.18 19.22
C GLY A 485 -18.10 -6.95 20.44
N PRO A 486 -17.94 -5.67 20.86
CA PRO A 486 -17.05 -5.32 21.94
C PRO A 486 -17.78 -5.49 23.27
N ASP A 487 -17.47 -6.52 24.05
CA ASP A 487 -17.72 -6.53 25.50
C ASP A 487 -16.89 -7.62 26.19
N ALA A 488 -15.86 -7.20 26.93
CA ALA A 488 -15.50 -7.71 28.27
C ALA A 488 -14.14 -7.13 28.69
N ALA A 489 -14.19 -6.20 29.65
CA ALA A 489 -13.02 -5.67 30.35
C ALA A 489 -12.31 -6.80 31.11
N GLY A 490 -11.14 -7.20 30.62
CA GLY A 490 -10.20 -8.11 31.25
C GLY A 490 -8.82 -7.87 30.64
N SER A 491 -7.76 -8.13 31.43
CA SER A 491 -6.34 -7.93 31.05
C SER A 491 -6.08 -8.15 29.54
N PRO A 492 -5.47 -7.19 28.81
CA PRO A 492 -5.24 -7.31 27.36
C PRO A 492 -4.25 -8.43 26.99
N TYR A 493 -3.58 -9.02 27.99
CA TYR A 493 -2.65 -10.14 27.81
C TYR A 493 -3.05 -11.27 28.78
N GLY A 494 -3.53 -12.35 28.18
CA GLY A 494 -4.06 -13.55 28.82
C GLY A 494 -4.74 -14.42 27.76
N ALA A 495 -4.92 -15.73 28.00
CA ALA A 495 -5.46 -16.72 27.05
C ALA A 495 -6.95 -16.55 26.67
N GLY A 496 -7.42 -15.30 26.53
CA GLY A 496 -8.77 -14.92 26.15
C GLY A 496 -8.95 -14.69 24.64
N PRO A 497 -10.19 -14.42 24.19
CA PRO A 497 -10.53 -14.18 22.78
C PRO A 497 -9.71 -13.07 22.12
N GLY A 498 -9.40 -11.99 22.85
CA GLY A 498 -8.60 -10.86 22.36
C GLY A 498 -7.15 -11.24 22.01
N ALA A 499 -6.51 -12.08 22.82
CA ALA A 499 -5.17 -12.58 22.53
C ALA A 499 -5.18 -13.46 21.26
N ARG A 500 -6.16 -14.35 21.09
CA ARG A 500 -6.27 -15.17 19.87
C ARG A 500 -6.52 -14.33 18.62
N ALA A 501 -7.34 -13.29 18.73
CA ALA A 501 -7.56 -12.34 17.63
C ALA A 501 -6.26 -11.62 17.27
N ARG A 502 -5.48 -11.19 18.27
CA ARG A 502 -4.15 -10.62 18.08
C ARG A 502 -3.18 -11.60 17.43
N GLY A 503 -3.17 -12.86 17.86
CA GLY A 503 -2.34 -13.91 17.26
C GLY A 503 -2.65 -14.12 15.78
N ARG A 504 -3.93 -14.19 15.39
CA ARG A 504 -4.33 -14.23 13.98
C ARG A 504 -3.87 -12.98 13.21
N PHE A 505 -4.02 -11.81 13.82
CA PHE A 505 -3.59 -10.56 13.18
C PHE A 505 -2.07 -10.53 12.94
N THR A 506 -1.26 -10.89 13.94
CA THR A 506 0.21 -10.88 13.82
C THR A 506 0.74 -11.97 12.92
N ARG A 507 0.08 -13.14 12.87
CA ARG A 507 0.32 -14.20 11.87
C ARG A 507 0.25 -13.66 10.44
N ASN A 508 -0.81 -12.90 10.15
CA ASN A 508 -1.04 -12.34 8.81
C ASN A 508 -0.07 -11.19 8.53
N PHE A 509 0.18 -10.36 9.54
CA PHE A 509 1.05 -9.20 9.47
C PHE A 509 2.45 -9.55 8.97
N VAL A 510 3.08 -10.63 9.45
CA VAL A 510 4.47 -10.93 9.08
C VAL A 510 4.62 -11.29 7.60
N VAL A 511 3.60 -11.86 6.98
CA VAL A 511 3.60 -12.18 5.54
C VAL A 511 3.20 -10.94 4.74
N GLN A 512 2.05 -10.35 5.05
CA GLN A 512 1.52 -9.19 4.31
C GLN A 512 2.43 -7.96 4.39
N GLY A 513 2.99 -7.70 5.57
CA GLY A 513 3.91 -6.59 5.77
C GLY A 513 5.26 -6.82 5.10
N SER A 514 5.78 -8.06 5.12
CA SER A 514 6.99 -8.39 4.34
C SER A 514 6.76 -8.29 2.83
N ALA A 515 5.53 -8.56 2.36
CA ALA A 515 5.14 -8.36 0.97
C ALA A 515 5.06 -6.87 0.62
N ALA A 516 4.51 -6.04 1.49
CA ALA A 516 4.49 -4.58 1.31
C ALA A 516 5.91 -3.98 1.30
N ASP A 517 6.78 -4.46 2.19
CA ASP A 517 8.19 -4.09 2.24
C ASP A 517 8.94 -4.48 0.96
N TRP A 518 8.65 -5.66 0.38
CA TRP A 518 9.17 -6.03 -0.93
C TRP A 518 8.59 -5.16 -2.05
N ALA A 519 7.28 -4.87 -2.02
CA ALA A 519 6.60 -4.11 -3.06
C ALA A 519 7.17 -2.68 -3.17
N VAL A 520 7.45 -2.01 -2.04
CA VAL A 520 8.07 -0.68 -2.10
C VAL A 520 9.50 -0.71 -2.67
N LEU A 521 10.25 -1.79 -2.44
CA LEU A 521 11.55 -1.98 -3.09
C LEU A 521 11.40 -2.26 -4.59
N MET A 522 10.38 -3.01 -5.00
CA MET A 522 10.05 -3.22 -6.41
C MET A 522 9.69 -1.91 -7.10
N LEU A 523 8.87 -1.05 -6.48
CA LEU A 523 8.56 0.28 -7.01
C LEU A 523 9.80 1.16 -7.14
N ALA A 524 10.67 1.17 -6.12
CA ALA A 524 11.92 1.92 -6.15
C ALA A 524 12.88 1.42 -7.23
N ALA A 525 12.90 0.10 -7.47
CA ALA A 525 13.69 -0.54 -8.51
C ALA A 525 13.12 -0.23 -9.90
N LEU A 526 11.81 -0.38 -10.10
CA LEU A 526 11.12 -0.07 -11.35
C LEU A 526 11.32 1.39 -11.75
N ARG A 527 11.16 2.32 -10.80
CA ARG A 527 11.45 3.74 -11.01
C ARG A 527 12.87 3.98 -11.54
N GLN A 528 13.86 3.21 -11.09
CA GLN A 528 15.24 3.32 -11.58
C GLN A 528 15.42 2.72 -12.98
N GLU A 529 14.73 1.61 -13.31
CA GLU A 529 14.82 1.02 -14.67
C GLU A 529 14.14 1.91 -15.73
N LEU A 530 13.05 2.59 -15.35
CA LEU A 530 12.37 3.52 -16.23
C LEU A 530 13.15 4.83 -16.43
N ALA A 531 14.24 5.06 -15.69
CA ALA A 531 15.04 6.27 -15.84
C ALA A 531 15.63 6.39 -17.25
N GLY A 532 15.36 7.51 -17.92
CA GLY A 532 15.78 7.75 -19.30
C GLY A 532 14.82 7.20 -20.36
N MET A 533 13.71 6.58 -19.96
CA MET A 533 12.57 6.27 -20.83
C MET A 533 11.56 7.43 -20.78
N ARG A 534 10.62 7.45 -21.73
CA ARG A 534 9.41 8.30 -21.63
C ARG A 534 8.29 7.63 -20.85
N ALA A 535 8.41 6.32 -20.61
CA ALA A 535 7.53 5.54 -19.76
C ALA A 535 7.35 6.14 -18.36
N GLU A 536 6.10 6.20 -17.90
CA GLU A 536 5.74 6.67 -16.57
C GLU A 536 4.99 5.57 -15.81
N LEU A 537 5.43 5.27 -14.59
CA LEU A 537 4.62 4.50 -13.65
C LEU A 537 3.43 5.37 -13.25
N VAL A 538 2.21 4.89 -13.48
CA VAL A 538 0.97 5.68 -13.31
C VAL A 538 0.02 5.09 -12.27
N PHE A 539 0.14 3.80 -11.98
CA PHE A 539 -0.75 3.11 -11.04
C PHE A 539 0.00 2.06 -10.24
N PHE A 540 -0.37 1.95 -8.97
CA PHE A 540 0.01 0.87 -8.08
C PHE A 540 -1.18 0.46 -7.22
N GLN A 541 -1.43 -0.85 -7.12
CA GLN A 541 -2.39 -1.41 -6.18
C GLN A 541 -1.87 -2.75 -5.66
N HIS A 542 -1.31 -2.74 -4.46
CA HIS A 542 -0.77 -3.90 -3.73
C HIS A 542 0.35 -4.65 -4.48
N ASP A 543 -0.02 -5.50 -5.42
CA ASP A 543 0.84 -6.35 -6.25
C ASP A 543 0.73 -6.04 -7.75
N GLU A 544 -0.16 -5.13 -8.14
CA GLU A 544 -0.33 -4.68 -9.52
C GLU A 544 0.31 -3.31 -9.75
N VAL A 545 1.03 -3.14 -10.86
CA VAL A 545 1.53 -1.87 -11.38
C VAL A 545 1.07 -1.64 -12.81
N ILE A 546 0.85 -0.38 -13.18
CA ILE A 546 0.62 0.01 -14.58
C ILE A 546 1.63 1.08 -14.96
N VAL A 547 2.36 0.82 -16.05
CA VAL A 547 3.24 1.78 -16.69
C VAL A 547 2.59 2.24 -17.99
N HIS A 548 2.45 3.55 -18.17
CA HIS A 548 2.01 4.16 -19.42
C HIS A 548 3.24 4.57 -20.22
N CYS A 549 3.43 4.00 -21.41
CA CYS A 549 4.65 4.21 -22.20
C CYS A 549 4.35 4.33 -23.70
N PRO A 550 5.24 4.96 -24.48
CA PRO A 550 5.19 4.88 -25.94
C PRO A 550 5.18 3.41 -26.40
N ALA A 551 4.47 3.12 -27.48
CA ALA A 551 4.33 1.74 -27.98
C ALA A 551 5.69 1.07 -28.27
N GLU A 552 6.67 1.84 -28.75
CA GLU A 552 8.03 1.40 -29.02
C GLU A 552 8.88 1.11 -27.75
N GLU A 553 8.44 1.56 -26.57
CA GLU A 553 9.12 1.30 -25.29
C GLU A 553 8.49 0.12 -24.53
N ALA A 554 7.36 -0.43 -24.99
CA ALA A 554 6.59 -1.44 -24.25
C ALA A 554 7.40 -2.70 -23.87
N GLU A 555 8.18 -3.26 -24.80
CA GLU A 555 9.03 -4.42 -24.51
C GLU A 555 10.11 -4.13 -23.46
N ARG A 556 10.73 -2.94 -23.55
CA ARG A 556 11.72 -2.48 -22.57
C ARG A 556 11.11 -2.28 -21.19
N VAL A 557 9.85 -1.83 -21.13
CA VAL A 557 9.11 -1.67 -19.88
C VAL A 557 8.76 -3.02 -19.26
N THR A 558 8.32 -4.01 -20.05
CA THR A 558 8.08 -5.37 -19.55
C THR A 558 9.35 -5.97 -18.93
N GLU A 559 10.49 -5.79 -19.60
CA GLU A 559 11.79 -6.23 -19.10
C GLU A 559 12.21 -5.46 -17.83
N ALA A 560 11.95 -4.15 -17.77
CA ALA A 560 12.16 -3.32 -16.59
C ALA A 560 11.36 -3.81 -15.37
N VAL A 561 10.09 -4.21 -15.56
CA VAL A 561 9.26 -4.79 -14.49
C VAL A 561 9.86 -6.09 -13.97
N ARG A 562 10.28 -6.99 -14.89
CA ARG A 562 10.93 -8.26 -14.52
C ARG A 562 12.22 -8.01 -13.72
N ALA A 563 13.09 -7.14 -14.22
CA ALA A 563 14.34 -6.77 -13.57
C ALA A 563 14.12 -6.07 -12.22
N ALA A 564 13.06 -5.28 -12.07
CA ALA A 564 12.67 -4.66 -10.81
C ALA A 564 12.25 -5.70 -9.77
N GLY A 565 11.42 -6.68 -10.16
CA GLY A 565 11.00 -7.79 -9.30
C GLY A 565 12.18 -8.62 -8.78
N GLU A 566 13.11 -8.98 -9.68
CA GLU A 566 14.32 -9.74 -9.32
C GLU A 566 15.23 -8.95 -8.38
N ARG A 567 15.51 -7.67 -8.69
CA ARG A 567 16.34 -6.83 -7.82
C ARG A 567 15.70 -6.59 -6.46
N ALA A 568 14.38 -6.41 -6.39
CA ALA A 568 13.67 -6.29 -5.12
C ALA A 568 13.75 -7.59 -4.30
N GLY A 569 13.60 -8.75 -4.96
CA GLY A 569 13.75 -10.06 -4.31
C GLY A 569 15.15 -10.25 -3.72
N VAL A 570 16.20 -9.95 -4.50
CA VAL A 570 17.60 -10.04 -4.04
C VAL A 570 17.91 -9.01 -2.96
N ALA A 571 17.41 -7.78 -3.07
CA ALA A 571 17.63 -6.75 -2.07
C ALA A 571 16.96 -7.13 -0.73
N ALA A 572 15.71 -7.57 -0.76
CA ALA A 572 14.96 -7.90 0.44
C ALA A 572 15.47 -9.19 1.10
N PHE A 573 15.68 -10.25 0.31
CA PHE A 573 15.89 -11.60 0.81
C PHE A 573 17.28 -12.15 0.50
N GLY A 574 18.18 -11.40 -0.14
CA GLY A 574 19.47 -11.93 -0.59
C GLY A 574 19.31 -13.05 -1.63
N THR A 575 20.34 -13.88 -1.79
CA THR A 575 20.28 -15.02 -2.72
C THR A 575 19.22 -16.02 -2.27
N THR A 576 18.28 -16.32 -3.16
CA THR A 576 17.19 -17.26 -2.92
C THR A 576 16.75 -17.90 -4.26
N PRO A 577 16.39 -19.21 -4.28
CA PRO A 577 15.75 -19.85 -5.43
C PRO A 577 14.31 -19.38 -5.68
N VAL A 578 13.69 -18.67 -4.72
CA VAL A 578 12.34 -18.13 -4.88
C VAL A 578 12.31 -17.12 -6.03
N ARG A 579 11.42 -17.34 -7.00
CA ARG A 579 11.20 -16.40 -8.11
C ARG A 579 10.05 -15.45 -7.76
N PHE A 580 10.21 -14.16 -8.05
CA PHE A 580 9.16 -13.15 -7.94
C PHE A 580 8.74 -12.73 -9.35
N ALA A 581 7.83 -13.50 -9.94
CA ALA A 581 7.40 -13.35 -11.32
C ALA A 581 6.22 -12.37 -11.45
N PHE A 582 6.05 -11.84 -12.65
CA PHE A 582 4.93 -11.00 -13.03
C PHE A 582 4.24 -11.57 -14.26
N THR A 583 2.91 -11.62 -14.21
CA THR A 583 2.10 -11.71 -15.42
C THR A 583 1.98 -10.30 -16.00
N THR A 584 2.33 -10.13 -17.28
CA THR A 584 2.31 -8.81 -17.94
C THR A 584 1.41 -8.83 -19.18
N ALA A 585 0.68 -7.73 -19.39
CA ALA A 585 -0.14 -7.49 -20.57
C ALA A 585 0.16 -6.09 -21.12
N VAL A 586 0.38 -6.01 -22.44
CA VAL A 586 0.56 -4.74 -23.16
C VAL A 586 -0.72 -4.43 -23.92
N VAL A 587 -1.44 -3.40 -23.49
CA VAL A 587 -2.80 -3.13 -23.98
C VAL A 587 -3.03 -1.66 -24.26
N ASP A 588 -4.01 -1.35 -25.12
CA ASP A 588 -4.49 0.01 -25.33
C ASP A 588 -5.51 0.41 -24.24
N CYS A 589 -6.28 -0.54 -23.73
CA CYS A 589 -7.26 -0.34 -22.68
C CYS A 589 -7.04 -1.32 -21.52
N TYR A 590 -7.13 -0.83 -20.29
CA TYR A 590 -6.93 -1.67 -19.10
C TYR A 590 -7.99 -2.79 -18.97
N ALA A 591 -9.16 -2.63 -19.58
CA ALA A 591 -10.18 -3.68 -19.63
C ALA A 591 -9.69 -4.96 -20.34
N ASP A 592 -8.68 -4.85 -21.22
CA ASP A 592 -8.17 -5.95 -22.05
C ASP A 592 -6.96 -6.66 -21.42
N ALA A 593 -6.46 -6.16 -20.28
CA ALA A 593 -5.26 -6.71 -19.62
C ALA A 593 -5.51 -8.05 -18.91
N LYS A 594 -6.78 -8.37 -18.60
CA LYS A 594 -7.19 -9.55 -17.81
C LYS A 594 -8.55 -10.12 -18.22
#